data_AF-A0A328F7K9-F1
#
_entry.id   AF-A0A328F7K9-F1
#
_cell.length_a   1.000
_cell.length_b   1.000
_cell.length_c   1.000
_cell.angle_alpha   90.00
_cell.angle_beta   90.00
_cell.angle_gamma   90.00
#
_symmetry.space_group_name_H-M   'P 1'
#
loop_
_entity.id
_entity.type
_entity.pdbx_description
1 polymer ?
#
loop_
_entity_poly.entity_id
_entity_poly.type
_entity_poly.pdbx_seq_one_letter_code
_entity_poly.pdbx_strand_id
1 'polypeptide(L)'
;MEESSLKPPPLNEAAGKLSPRQLTNTELTDTFATIPRVPAKIGPLTLIVQVDPSRGQTVVTAVISKTTIDKQLLTYSNSIMRLDVAIRQARATGEIFLNLQPSPRFSALRADIVASDASGKYPYKGQLASWAAKGEPVVGDYLLPLTSELSTLTTVRSVTADIADFSFLLGGRLLASMTATQLAPVQKWPNKIKAGDVVIEAGTQISLNIPTALEKGFLFLTAEFSTQTTPRTPIGSSVANWSLPHATVQR
;
A
#
# COMPACT_ATOMS: atom_id res chain seq x y z
N MET A 1 25.44 -33.77 -1.80
CA MET A 1 24.62 -32.64 -1.32
C MET A 1 23.39 -32.62 -2.20
N GLU A 2 22.34 -33.30 -1.79
CA GLU A 2 21.06 -33.28 -2.51
C GLU A 2 20.34 -31.97 -2.16
N GLU A 3 20.06 -31.16 -3.18
CA GLU A 3 19.15 -30.02 -3.07
C GLU A 3 17.76 -30.55 -2.71
N SER A 4 17.42 -30.41 -1.43
CA SER A 4 16.07 -30.60 -0.92
C SER A 4 15.18 -29.51 -1.53
N SER A 5 14.59 -29.83 -2.68
CA SER A 5 13.48 -29.09 -3.25
C SER A 5 12.31 -29.15 -2.26
N LEU A 6 12.12 -28.08 -1.50
CA LEU A 6 11.00 -27.89 -0.58
C LEU A 6 9.70 -27.82 -1.39
N LYS A 7 9.14 -28.99 -1.71
CA LYS A 7 7.81 -29.12 -2.25
C LYS A 7 6.82 -28.69 -1.15
N PRO A 8 5.92 -27.71 -1.39
CA PRO A 8 4.95 -27.31 -0.39
C PRO A 8 4.07 -28.52 -0.01
N PRO A 9 3.72 -28.68 1.27
CA PRO A 9 2.85 -29.77 1.72
C PRO A 9 1.49 -29.70 1.01
N PRO A 10 0.83 -30.85 0.79
CA PRO A 10 -0.46 -30.88 0.12
C PRO A 10 -1.50 -30.06 0.90
N LEU A 11 -2.14 -29.13 0.19
CA LEU A 11 -3.22 -28.28 0.69
C LEU A 11 -4.43 -29.14 1.07
N ASN A 12 -4.87 -29.06 2.33
CA ASN A 12 -6.13 -29.66 2.75
C ASN A 12 -7.28 -28.83 2.14
N GLU A 13 -8.03 -29.40 1.20
CA GLU A 13 -9.09 -28.74 0.41
C GLU A 13 -10.34 -28.31 1.22
N ALA A 14 -10.32 -28.47 2.55
CA ALA A 14 -11.46 -28.18 3.43
C ALA A 14 -11.64 -26.70 3.79
N ALA A 15 -10.64 -25.84 3.52
CA ALA A 15 -10.80 -24.39 3.59
C ALA A 15 -11.15 -23.89 2.19
N GLY A 16 -12.38 -23.38 1.98
CA GLY A 16 -12.76 -22.70 0.73
C GLY A 16 -11.66 -21.72 0.33
N LYS A 17 -11.31 -21.67 -0.97
CA LYS A 17 -10.09 -20.99 -1.49
C LYS A 17 -9.99 -19.53 -1.01
N LEU A 18 -9.39 -19.32 0.16
CA LEU A 18 -9.08 -18.01 0.70
C LEU A 18 -8.06 -17.39 -0.25
N SER A 19 -8.43 -16.27 -0.87
CA SER A 19 -7.57 -15.56 -1.81
C SER A 19 -7.36 -14.13 -1.28
N PRO A 20 -6.11 -13.67 -1.16
CA PRO A 20 -5.84 -12.33 -0.69
C PRO A 20 -6.35 -11.32 -1.73
N ARG A 21 -6.96 -10.25 -1.25
CA ARG A 21 -7.36 -9.12 -2.10
C ARG A 21 -6.43 -7.94 -1.85
N GLN A 22 -6.09 -7.22 -2.91
CA GLN A 22 -5.42 -5.94 -2.76
C GLN A 22 -6.40 -4.90 -2.21
N LEU A 23 -5.95 -4.03 -1.30
CA LEU A 23 -6.74 -2.89 -0.87
C LEU A 23 -6.95 -1.91 -2.04
N THR A 24 -8.15 -1.38 -2.14
CA THR A 24 -8.51 -0.42 -3.18
C THR A 24 -7.96 0.97 -2.87
N ASN A 25 -7.83 1.82 -3.89
CA ASN A 25 -7.44 3.21 -3.69
C ASN A 25 -8.38 3.96 -2.74
N THR A 26 -9.68 3.64 -2.74
CA THR A 26 -10.66 4.24 -1.82
C THR A 26 -10.33 3.88 -0.38
N GLU A 27 -10.14 2.59 -0.08
CA GLU A 27 -9.78 2.13 1.27
C GLU A 27 -8.47 2.75 1.76
N LEU A 28 -7.46 2.83 0.87
CA LEU A 28 -6.19 3.47 1.20
C LEU A 28 -6.34 4.97 1.42
N THR A 29 -7.19 5.63 0.64
CA THR A 29 -7.46 7.07 0.78
C THR A 29 -8.15 7.39 2.10
N ASP A 30 -9.00 6.50 2.62
CA ASP A 30 -9.66 6.70 3.91
C ASP A 30 -8.67 6.71 5.08
N THR A 31 -7.51 6.05 4.93
CA THR A 31 -6.43 6.11 5.93
C THR A 31 -5.81 7.51 6.06
N PHE A 32 -6.00 8.39 5.06
CA PHE A 32 -5.54 9.79 5.10
C PHE A 32 -6.49 10.71 5.88
N ALA A 33 -7.58 10.23 6.46
CA ALA A 33 -8.55 11.07 7.17
C ALA A 33 -7.92 11.88 8.32
N THR A 34 -6.89 11.35 8.97
CA THR A 34 -6.17 12.01 10.08
C THR A 34 -4.93 12.79 9.64
N ILE A 35 -4.52 12.67 8.38
CA ILE A 35 -3.32 13.32 7.87
C ILE A 35 -3.62 14.81 7.60
N PRO A 36 -2.77 15.75 8.06
CA PRO A 36 -2.97 17.18 7.85
C PRO A 36 -3.15 17.53 6.37
N ARG A 37 -4.10 18.43 6.10
CA ARG A 37 -4.41 18.95 4.77
C ARG A 37 -3.63 20.24 4.52
N VAL A 38 -2.78 20.24 3.50
CA VAL A 38 -1.99 21.42 3.09
C VAL A 38 -2.58 21.99 1.80
N PRO A 39 -3.23 23.16 1.84
CA PRO A 39 -3.79 23.78 0.64
C PRO A 39 -2.71 24.56 -0.15
N ALA A 40 -2.76 24.47 -1.47
CA ALA A 40 -2.01 25.30 -2.41
C ALA A 40 -2.98 25.95 -3.41
N LYS A 41 -3.06 27.28 -3.42
CA LYS A 41 -3.99 28.04 -4.27
C LYS A 41 -3.30 28.60 -5.51
N ILE A 42 -3.86 28.32 -6.68
CA ILE A 42 -3.34 28.68 -8.00
C ILE A 42 -4.50 29.24 -8.82
N GLY A 43 -4.72 30.56 -8.73
CA GLY A 43 -5.90 31.21 -9.33
C GLY A 43 -7.22 30.59 -8.83
N PRO A 44 -8.09 30.06 -9.73
CA PRO A 44 -9.35 29.41 -9.36
C PRO A 44 -9.20 27.98 -8.83
N LEU A 45 -8.02 27.37 -8.96
CA LEU A 45 -7.72 26.02 -8.50
C LEU A 45 -7.15 26.06 -7.08
N THR A 46 -7.61 25.14 -6.23
CA THR A 46 -6.99 24.80 -4.95
C THR A 46 -6.63 23.33 -4.97
N LEU A 47 -5.36 23.01 -4.75
CA LEU A 47 -4.89 21.66 -4.52
C LEU A 47 -4.81 21.43 -3.01
N ILE A 48 -5.43 20.37 -2.51
CA ILE A 48 -5.31 19.94 -1.13
C ILE A 48 -4.44 18.70 -1.11
N VAL A 49 -3.27 18.82 -0.46
CA VAL A 49 -2.26 17.76 -0.40
C VAL A 49 -2.24 17.15 0.99
N GLN A 50 -2.24 15.83 1.05
CA GLN A 50 -2.06 15.05 2.28
C GLN A 50 -0.95 14.03 2.03
N VAL A 51 0.14 14.12 2.78
CA VAL A 51 1.34 13.27 2.59
C VAL A 51 1.41 12.25 3.72
N ASP A 52 1.64 10.98 3.37
CA ASP A 52 2.08 9.95 4.32
C ASP A 52 3.57 9.61 4.08
N PRO A 53 4.49 10.20 4.87
CA PRO A 53 5.92 9.96 4.74
C PRO A 53 6.32 8.51 5.01
N SER A 54 5.56 7.77 5.83
CA SER A 54 5.88 6.40 6.23
C SER A 54 5.56 5.37 5.15
N ARG A 55 4.67 5.73 4.24
CA ARG A 55 4.24 4.90 3.11
C ARG A 55 4.80 5.36 1.78
N GLY A 56 5.32 6.58 1.69
CA GLY A 56 5.73 7.17 0.41
C GLY A 56 4.52 7.39 -0.51
N GLN A 57 3.41 7.84 0.06
CA GLN A 57 2.12 7.99 -0.63
C GLN A 57 1.57 9.39 -0.40
N THR A 58 0.75 9.88 -1.32
CA THR A 58 0.16 11.22 -1.21
C THR A 58 -1.24 11.23 -1.81
N VAL A 59 -2.21 11.80 -1.10
CA VAL A 59 -3.52 12.10 -1.67
C VAL A 59 -3.53 13.55 -2.13
N VAL A 60 -3.92 13.76 -3.38
CA VAL A 60 -4.11 15.09 -3.97
C VAL A 60 -5.57 15.25 -4.34
N THR A 61 -6.21 16.27 -3.76
CA THR A 61 -7.59 16.65 -4.10
C THR A 61 -7.56 17.97 -4.85
N ALA A 62 -8.09 18.00 -6.07
CA ALA A 62 -8.23 19.21 -6.86
C ALA A 62 -9.63 19.82 -6.63
N VAL A 63 -9.67 21.11 -6.33
CA VAL A 63 -10.90 21.86 -6.04
C VAL A 63 -10.95 23.11 -6.90
N ILE A 64 -12.01 23.30 -7.67
CA ILE A 64 -12.29 24.54 -8.41
C ILE A 64 -13.62 25.09 -7.94
N SER A 65 -13.67 26.38 -7.60
CA SER A 65 -14.91 27.05 -7.15
C SER A 65 -15.61 26.34 -5.98
N LYS A 66 -14.83 25.77 -5.03
CA LYS A 66 -15.28 24.98 -3.87
C LYS A 66 -15.87 23.59 -4.20
N THR A 67 -15.84 23.16 -5.46
CA THR A 67 -16.23 21.80 -5.87
C THR A 67 -15.00 20.94 -6.02
N THR A 68 -14.97 19.77 -5.37
CA THR A 68 -13.96 18.74 -5.64
C THR A 68 -14.17 18.20 -7.05
N ILE A 69 -13.17 18.37 -7.90
CA ILE A 69 -13.23 17.97 -9.32
C ILE A 69 -12.53 16.65 -9.55
N ASP A 70 -11.51 16.36 -8.74
CA ASP A 70 -10.74 15.13 -8.81
C ASP A 70 -10.05 14.87 -7.47
N LYS A 71 -9.81 13.60 -7.16
CA LYS A 71 -9.11 13.14 -5.97
C LYS A 71 -8.35 11.87 -6.32
N GLN A 72 -7.02 11.93 -6.26
CA GLN A 72 -6.16 10.82 -6.64
C GLN A 72 -5.18 10.48 -5.51
N LEU A 73 -5.02 9.18 -5.25
CA LEU A 73 -3.89 8.63 -4.50
C LEU A 73 -2.71 8.46 -5.45
N LEU A 74 -1.62 9.15 -5.14
CA LEU A 74 -0.33 9.02 -5.78
C LEU A 74 0.56 8.06 -4.99
N THR A 75 1.15 7.11 -5.71
CA THR A 75 2.00 6.04 -5.18
C THR A 75 3.26 5.90 -6.04
N TYR A 76 4.16 4.97 -5.69
CA TYR A 76 5.31 4.66 -6.54
C TYR A 76 4.91 4.21 -7.96
N SER A 77 3.89 3.35 -8.08
CA SER A 77 3.43 2.80 -9.37
C SER A 77 2.47 3.73 -10.11
N ASN A 78 1.81 4.65 -9.41
CA ASN A 78 0.93 5.67 -9.99
C ASN A 78 1.33 7.06 -9.48
N SER A 79 2.44 7.59 -9.98
CA SER A 79 3.09 8.78 -9.44
C SER A 79 2.64 10.10 -10.08
N ILE A 80 1.73 10.06 -11.05
CA ILE A 80 1.30 11.24 -11.81
C ILE A 80 -0.22 11.41 -11.73
N MET A 81 -0.66 12.60 -11.33
CA MET A 81 -2.04 13.06 -11.51
C MET A 81 -2.07 14.03 -12.68
N ARG A 82 -2.90 13.74 -13.68
CA ARG A 82 -3.11 14.59 -14.85
C ARG A 82 -4.38 15.39 -14.65
N LEU A 83 -4.28 16.71 -14.77
CA LEU A 83 -5.43 17.60 -14.80
C LEU A 83 -5.76 17.94 -16.25
N ASP A 84 -7.00 17.70 -16.64
CA ASP A 84 -7.65 18.34 -17.78
C ASP A 84 -9.13 18.50 -17.45
N VAL A 85 -9.42 19.49 -16.62
CA VAL A 85 -10.71 19.66 -15.97
C VAL A 85 -11.22 21.08 -16.19
N ALA A 86 -12.51 21.20 -16.49
CA ALA A 86 -13.17 22.48 -16.68
C ALA A 86 -14.52 22.50 -15.94
N ILE A 87 -14.76 23.56 -15.17
CA ILE A 87 -16.04 23.80 -14.49
C ILE A 87 -16.41 25.27 -14.67
N ARG A 88 -17.58 25.51 -15.29
CA ARG A 88 -18.08 26.85 -15.62
C ARG A 88 -17.01 27.62 -16.44
N GLN A 89 -16.55 28.76 -15.94
CA GLN A 89 -15.54 29.59 -16.59
C GLN A 89 -14.12 29.26 -16.14
N ALA A 90 -13.92 28.29 -15.25
CA ALA A 90 -12.61 27.91 -14.72
C ALA A 90 -12.11 26.59 -15.33
N ARG A 91 -10.81 26.51 -15.61
CA ARG A 91 -10.12 25.34 -16.14
C ARG A 91 -8.81 25.11 -15.41
N ALA A 92 -8.39 23.86 -15.26
CA ALA A 92 -7.04 23.49 -14.85
C ALA A 92 -6.50 22.39 -15.78
N THR A 93 -5.28 22.60 -16.28
CA THR A 93 -4.56 21.64 -17.12
C THR A 93 -3.13 21.45 -16.62
N GLY A 94 -2.57 20.27 -16.76
CA GLY A 94 -1.16 19.99 -16.47
C GLY A 94 -0.97 18.73 -15.64
N GLU A 95 0.16 18.61 -14.96
CA GLU A 95 0.53 17.39 -14.24
C GLU A 95 1.05 17.69 -12.84
N ILE A 96 0.77 16.77 -11.92
CA ILE A 96 1.28 16.75 -10.55
C ILE A 96 2.06 15.45 -10.38
N PHE A 97 3.30 15.56 -9.93
CA PHE A 97 4.28 14.48 -9.90
C PHE A 97 4.70 14.17 -8.47
N LEU A 98 4.65 12.90 -8.12
CA LEU A 98 5.21 12.34 -6.90
C LEU A 98 6.63 11.83 -7.19
N ASN A 99 7.62 12.46 -6.57
CA ASN A 99 9.03 12.10 -6.66
C ASN A 99 9.47 11.49 -5.33
N LEU A 100 9.46 10.15 -5.27
CA LEU A 100 9.95 9.41 -4.12
C LEU A 100 11.47 9.26 -4.20
N GLN A 101 12.13 9.38 -3.06
CA GLN A 101 13.55 9.13 -2.90
C GLN A 101 13.78 8.20 -1.71
N PRO A 102 14.83 7.35 -1.74
CA PRO A 102 15.17 6.52 -0.60
C PRO A 102 15.72 7.38 0.55
N SER A 103 15.57 6.88 1.79
CA SER A 103 16.22 7.49 2.95
C SER A 103 17.75 7.53 2.75
N PRO A 104 18.45 8.62 3.12
CA PRO A 104 18.00 9.79 3.90
C PRO A 104 17.54 10.99 3.06
N ARG A 105 17.22 10.81 1.78
CA ARG A 105 16.89 11.92 0.87
C ARG A 105 15.46 12.42 1.07
N PHE A 106 15.16 13.58 0.50
CA PHE A 106 13.83 14.18 0.51
C PHE A 106 13.01 13.70 -0.70
N SER A 107 11.80 13.24 -0.41
CA SER A 107 10.76 13.07 -1.42
C SER A 107 9.99 14.37 -1.60
N ALA A 108 9.38 14.56 -2.76
CA ALA A 108 8.66 15.79 -3.07
C ALA A 108 7.43 15.54 -3.95
N LEU A 109 6.41 16.37 -3.76
CA LEU A 109 5.29 16.53 -4.68
C LEU A 109 5.49 17.83 -5.47
N ARG A 110 5.47 17.75 -6.79
CA ARG A 110 5.68 18.89 -7.70
C ARG A 110 4.49 19.06 -8.62
N ALA A 111 4.25 20.28 -9.09
CA ALA A 111 3.25 20.54 -10.11
C ALA A 111 3.81 21.40 -11.23
N ASP A 112 3.37 21.11 -12.45
CA ASP A 112 3.51 21.95 -13.63
C ASP A 112 2.11 22.06 -14.26
N ILE A 113 1.39 23.12 -13.87
CA ILE A 113 -0.03 23.29 -14.18
C ILE A 113 -0.34 24.73 -14.59
N VAL A 114 -1.43 24.87 -15.33
CA VAL A 114 -2.02 26.16 -15.67
C VAL A 114 -3.48 26.12 -15.27
N ALA A 115 -3.85 26.99 -14.33
CA ALA A 115 -5.26 27.27 -14.03
C ALA A 115 -5.69 28.53 -14.80
N SER A 116 -6.95 28.64 -15.17
CA SER A 116 -7.48 29.83 -15.82
C SER A 116 -8.94 30.06 -15.47
N ASP A 117 -9.35 31.32 -15.41
CA ASP A 117 -10.74 31.75 -15.34
C ASP A 117 -10.99 32.96 -16.24
N ALA A 118 -12.17 33.61 -16.14
CA ALA A 118 -12.49 34.81 -16.89
C ALA A 118 -11.54 36.00 -16.61
N SER A 119 -10.82 35.99 -15.48
CA SER A 119 -9.91 37.05 -15.07
C SER A 119 -8.50 36.85 -15.63
N GLY A 120 -8.11 35.63 -15.99
CA GLY A 120 -6.81 35.36 -16.61
C GLY A 120 -6.30 33.93 -16.47
N LYS A 121 -5.00 33.76 -16.76
CA LYS A 121 -4.25 32.49 -16.63
C LYS A 121 -3.26 32.59 -15.48
N TYR A 122 -3.11 31.49 -14.75
CA TYR A 122 -2.31 31.35 -13.54
C TYR A 122 -1.42 30.12 -13.69
N PRO A 123 -0.24 30.26 -14.34
CA PRO A 123 0.73 29.17 -14.40
C PRO A 123 1.36 28.94 -13.04
N TYR A 124 1.63 27.68 -12.71
CA TYR A 124 2.38 27.27 -11.54
C TYR A 124 3.33 26.14 -11.89
N LYS A 125 4.61 26.35 -11.64
CA LYS A 125 5.65 25.34 -11.76
C LYS A 125 6.49 25.34 -10.50
N GLY A 126 6.39 24.30 -9.68
CA GLY A 126 7.05 24.30 -8.39
C GLY A 126 6.73 23.10 -7.51
N GLN A 127 7.24 23.17 -6.27
CA GLN A 127 7.04 22.17 -5.24
C GLN A 127 5.79 22.49 -4.41
N LEU A 128 4.86 21.54 -4.33
CA LEU A 128 3.68 21.61 -3.48
C LEU A 128 3.98 21.15 -2.04
N ALA A 129 4.81 20.11 -1.90
CA ALA A 129 5.22 19.56 -0.61
C ALA A 129 6.58 18.85 -0.70
N SER A 130 7.32 18.76 0.41
CA SER A 130 8.51 17.93 0.55
C SER A 130 8.61 17.32 1.94
N TRP A 131 9.17 16.12 2.04
CA TRP A 131 9.36 15.42 3.31
C TRP A 131 10.60 14.53 3.27
N ALA A 132 11.21 14.31 4.43
CA ALA A 132 12.26 13.30 4.57
C ALA A 132 11.66 11.90 4.38
N ALA A 133 12.28 11.07 3.54
CA ALA A 133 11.85 9.69 3.34
C ALA A 133 12.05 8.88 4.64
N LYS A 134 11.00 8.21 5.12
CA LYS A 134 11.03 7.44 6.38
C LYS A 134 11.21 5.93 6.18
N GLY A 135 11.39 5.47 4.95
CA GLY A 135 11.57 4.06 4.61
C GLY A 135 11.29 3.78 3.15
N GLU A 136 11.27 2.51 2.78
CA GLU A 136 10.92 2.06 1.45
C GLU A 136 9.42 2.30 1.15
N PRO A 137 9.09 2.75 -0.08
CA PRO A 137 7.71 3.07 -0.44
C PRO A 137 6.84 1.81 -0.47
N VAL A 138 5.56 1.98 -0.13
CA VAL A 138 4.56 0.92 -0.24
C VAL A 138 4.15 0.77 -1.70
N VAL A 139 4.22 -0.47 -2.21
CA VAL A 139 3.81 -0.83 -3.57
C VAL A 139 2.51 -1.65 -3.61
N GLY A 140 2.07 -2.19 -2.47
CA GLY A 140 0.76 -2.83 -2.36
C GLY A 140 0.41 -3.23 -0.93
N ASP A 141 -0.88 -3.29 -0.64
CA ASP A 141 -1.43 -3.82 0.62
C ASP A 141 -2.44 -4.90 0.30
N TYR A 142 -2.35 -6.03 0.99
CA TYR A 142 -3.13 -7.23 0.73
C TYR A 142 -3.79 -7.70 2.01
N LEU A 143 -5.10 -7.84 1.97
CA LEU A 143 -5.91 -8.33 3.08
C LEU A 143 -6.40 -9.74 2.78
N LEU A 144 -6.22 -10.66 3.74
CA LEU A 144 -6.86 -11.97 3.72
C LEU A 144 -7.66 -12.20 5.02
N PRO A 145 -9.00 -12.17 4.97
CA PRO A 145 -9.81 -12.64 6.09
C PRO A 145 -9.59 -14.14 6.29
N LEU A 146 -9.23 -14.55 7.51
CA LEU A 146 -9.11 -15.96 7.90
C LEU A 146 -10.42 -16.46 8.53
N THR A 147 -11.02 -15.62 9.36
CA THR A 147 -12.35 -15.79 9.95
C THR A 147 -13.09 -14.45 9.94
N SER A 148 -14.26 -14.36 10.57
CA SER A 148 -14.98 -13.10 10.80
C SER A 148 -14.23 -12.14 11.73
N GLU A 149 -13.31 -12.64 12.56
CA GLU A 149 -12.62 -11.88 13.60
C GLU A 149 -11.12 -11.71 13.31
N LEU A 150 -10.52 -12.73 12.68
CA LEU A 150 -9.09 -12.80 12.39
C LEU A 150 -8.84 -12.56 10.91
N SER A 151 -7.96 -11.63 10.59
CA SER A 151 -7.47 -11.40 9.24
C SER A 151 -5.96 -11.20 9.22
N THR A 152 -5.38 -11.24 8.03
CA THR A 152 -3.99 -10.86 7.81
C THR A 152 -3.92 -9.61 6.94
N LEU A 153 -2.92 -8.77 7.19
CA LEU A 153 -2.55 -7.66 6.33
C LEU A 153 -1.09 -7.83 5.94
N THR A 154 -0.82 -7.84 4.65
CA THR A 154 0.54 -7.83 4.10
C THR A 154 0.76 -6.52 3.37
N THR A 155 1.72 -5.72 3.83
CA THR A 155 2.19 -4.51 3.15
C THR A 155 3.50 -4.82 2.44
N VAL A 156 3.48 -4.75 1.10
CA VAL A 156 4.67 -4.94 0.26
C VAL A 156 5.33 -3.60 0.02
N ARG A 157 6.65 -3.56 0.21
CA ARG A 157 7.48 -2.35 0.11
C ARG A 157 8.67 -2.55 -0.81
N SER A 158 9.37 -1.45 -1.08
CA SER A 158 10.55 -1.35 -1.96
C SER A 158 10.18 -1.30 -3.43
N VAL A 159 11.03 -0.61 -4.20
CA VAL A 159 10.92 -0.49 -5.66
C VAL A 159 11.12 -1.84 -6.36
N THR A 160 11.79 -2.79 -5.71
CA THR A 160 11.97 -4.17 -6.14
C THR A 160 10.93 -5.13 -5.54
N ALA A 161 10.04 -4.64 -4.67
CA ALA A 161 9.03 -5.42 -3.97
C ALA A 161 9.59 -6.65 -3.22
N ASP A 162 10.72 -6.46 -2.55
CA ASP A 162 11.50 -7.47 -1.84
C ASP A 162 11.38 -7.41 -0.31
N ILE A 163 10.47 -6.57 0.20
CA ILE A 163 10.14 -6.44 1.62
C ILE A 163 8.63 -6.64 1.78
N ALA A 164 8.23 -7.53 2.70
CA ALA A 164 6.85 -7.76 3.05
C ALA A 164 6.65 -7.68 4.56
N ASP A 165 5.93 -6.65 5.01
CA ASP A 165 5.46 -6.53 6.38
C ASP A 165 4.14 -7.28 6.53
N PHE A 166 4.14 -8.35 7.29
CA PHE A 166 2.96 -9.16 7.57
C PHE A 166 2.44 -8.89 8.97
N SER A 167 1.12 -8.84 9.11
CA SER A 167 0.43 -8.65 10.38
C SER A 167 -0.78 -9.56 10.51
N PHE A 168 -0.98 -10.12 11.70
CA PHE A 168 -2.27 -10.65 12.13
C PHE A 168 -3.10 -9.54 12.76
N LEU A 169 -4.38 -9.46 12.39
CA LEU A 169 -5.33 -8.47 12.88
C LEU A 169 -6.55 -9.15 13.52
N LEU A 170 -6.94 -8.69 14.72
CA LEU A 170 -8.17 -9.09 15.42
C LEU A 170 -9.15 -7.92 15.44
N GLY A 171 -10.25 -8.03 14.68
CA GLY A 171 -11.20 -6.92 14.51
C GLY A 171 -10.52 -5.62 14.03
N GLY A 172 -9.49 -5.76 13.18
CA GLY A 172 -8.68 -4.65 12.67
C GLY A 172 -7.55 -4.17 13.60
N ARG A 173 -7.41 -4.73 14.82
CA ARG A 173 -6.31 -4.39 15.73
C ARG A 173 -5.12 -5.31 15.54
N LEU A 174 -3.91 -4.75 15.54
CA LEU A 174 -2.67 -5.52 15.43
C LEU A 174 -2.52 -6.50 16.60
N LEU A 175 -2.35 -7.78 16.28
CA LEU A 175 -2.01 -8.83 17.25
C LEU A 175 -0.50 -9.13 17.27
N ALA A 176 0.06 -9.35 16.09
CA ALA A 176 1.45 -9.68 15.90
C ALA A 176 1.86 -9.33 14.48
N SER A 177 3.15 -9.00 14.29
CA SER A 177 3.71 -8.69 12.98
C SER A 177 5.10 -9.29 12.81
N MET A 178 5.49 -9.54 11.57
CA MET A 178 6.83 -9.92 11.15
C MET A 178 7.14 -9.29 9.79
N THR A 179 8.42 -9.10 9.52
CA THR A 179 8.89 -8.59 8.23
C THR A 179 9.75 -9.66 7.55
N ALA A 180 9.35 -10.08 6.36
CA ALA A 180 10.18 -10.93 5.50
C ALA A 180 10.91 -10.07 4.47
N THR A 181 12.16 -10.42 4.18
CA THR A 181 13.03 -9.70 3.23
C THR A 181 13.77 -10.68 2.32
N GLN A 182 14.42 -10.22 1.26
CA GLN A 182 15.29 -11.06 0.43
C GLN A 182 16.35 -11.83 1.23
N LEU A 183 16.92 -11.20 2.27
CA LEU A 183 17.99 -11.79 3.08
C LEU A 183 17.46 -12.69 4.20
N ALA A 184 16.18 -12.54 4.55
CA ALA A 184 15.50 -13.35 5.54
C ALA A 184 14.06 -13.67 5.05
N PRO A 185 13.93 -14.51 4.02
CA PRO A 185 12.66 -14.72 3.32
C PRO A 185 11.68 -15.55 4.15
N VAL A 186 12.18 -16.34 5.11
CA VAL A 186 11.37 -17.13 6.03
C VAL A 186 11.43 -16.52 7.41
N GLN A 187 10.27 -16.21 7.98
CA GLN A 187 10.13 -15.76 9.37
C GLN A 187 9.21 -16.71 10.11
N LYS A 188 9.55 -17.04 11.35
CA LYS A 188 8.82 -18.02 12.17
C LYS A 188 8.58 -17.48 13.57
N TRP A 189 7.34 -17.48 14.03
CA TRP A 189 7.02 -17.16 15.42
C TRP A 189 7.45 -18.33 16.32
N PRO A 190 8.37 -18.10 17.28
CA PRO A 190 8.84 -19.17 18.15
C PRO A 190 7.79 -19.57 19.18
N ASN A 191 6.94 -18.62 19.58
CA ASN A 191 5.95 -18.78 20.63
C ASN A 191 4.53 -18.67 20.05
N LYS A 192 3.60 -19.28 20.77
CA LYS A 192 2.17 -19.14 20.53
C LYS A 192 1.75 -17.68 20.75
N ILE A 193 0.91 -17.16 19.86
CA ILE A 193 0.26 -15.85 20.02
C ILE A 193 -1.13 -16.10 20.59
N LYS A 194 -1.48 -15.44 21.69
CA LYS A 194 -2.79 -15.54 22.32
C LYS A 194 -3.34 -14.16 22.65
N ALA A 195 -4.55 -13.87 22.20
CA ALA A 195 -5.25 -12.62 22.49
C ALA A 195 -6.76 -12.90 22.60
N GLY A 196 -7.30 -12.80 23.82
CA GLY A 196 -8.66 -13.26 24.11
C GLY A 196 -8.82 -14.74 23.76
N ASP A 197 -9.82 -15.03 22.92
CA ASP A 197 -10.13 -16.37 22.42
C ASP A 197 -9.37 -16.74 21.14
N VAL A 198 -8.62 -15.81 20.56
CA VAL A 198 -7.77 -16.08 19.40
C VAL A 198 -6.45 -16.67 19.85
N VAL A 199 -6.11 -17.79 19.23
CA VAL A 199 -4.88 -18.55 19.43
C VAL A 199 -4.26 -18.81 18.07
N ILE A 200 -3.00 -18.45 17.89
CA ILE A 200 -2.18 -18.81 16.74
C ILE A 200 -1.00 -19.61 17.29
N GLU A 201 -0.87 -20.86 16.86
CA GLU A 201 0.08 -21.80 17.44
C GLU A 201 1.53 -21.44 17.12
N ALA A 202 2.42 -21.88 18.03
CA ALA A 202 3.85 -21.73 17.86
C ALA A 202 4.31 -22.41 16.56
N GLY A 203 5.34 -21.84 15.93
CA GLY A 203 5.87 -22.35 14.68
C GLY A 203 5.10 -21.92 13.42
N THR A 204 4.09 -21.07 13.59
CA THR A 204 3.54 -20.25 12.48
C THR A 204 4.67 -19.55 11.75
N GLN A 205 4.62 -19.53 10.42
CA GLN A 205 5.67 -18.96 9.58
C GLN A 205 5.12 -18.26 8.35
N ILE A 206 5.87 -17.28 7.88
CA ILE A 206 5.70 -16.67 6.55
C ILE A 206 6.93 -16.95 5.70
N SER A 207 6.72 -17.15 4.40
CA SER A 207 7.77 -17.35 3.41
C SER A 207 7.57 -16.41 2.22
N LEU A 208 8.57 -15.61 1.92
CA LEU A 208 8.61 -14.63 0.84
C LEU A 208 9.24 -15.23 -0.41
N ASN A 209 8.53 -15.12 -1.53
CA ASN A 209 9.05 -15.29 -2.87
C ASN A 209 8.99 -13.93 -3.59
N ILE A 210 10.13 -13.45 -4.08
CA ILE A 210 10.27 -12.11 -4.66
C ILE A 210 9.87 -12.16 -6.14
N PRO A 211 9.13 -11.16 -6.64
CA PRO A 211 8.73 -11.12 -8.04
C PRO A 211 9.95 -11.04 -8.96
N THR A 212 9.83 -11.65 -10.13
CA THR A 212 10.79 -11.48 -11.23
C THR A 212 10.06 -10.85 -12.42
N ALA A 213 10.78 -10.63 -13.53
CA ALA A 213 10.16 -10.20 -14.78
C ALA A 213 9.20 -11.26 -15.37
N LEU A 214 9.37 -12.53 -15.00
CA LEU A 214 8.61 -13.66 -15.55
C LEU A 214 7.54 -14.18 -14.58
N GLU A 215 7.76 -14.02 -13.28
CA GLU A 215 6.94 -14.63 -12.25
C GLU A 215 6.51 -13.61 -11.20
N LYS A 216 5.27 -13.76 -10.72
CA LYS A 216 4.75 -12.95 -9.61
C LYS A 216 5.40 -13.38 -8.30
N GLY A 217 5.66 -12.40 -7.46
CA GLY A 217 6.03 -12.61 -6.07
C GLY A 217 4.82 -12.94 -5.22
N PHE A 218 5.07 -13.56 -4.08
CA PHE A 218 4.03 -13.87 -3.11
C PHE A 218 4.60 -13.99 -1.70
N LEU A 219 3.72 -13.82 -0.71
CA LEU A 219 3.98 -14.17 0.67
C LEU A 219 3.07 -15.33 1.04
N PHE A 220 3.65 -16.44 1.49
CA PHE A 220 2.93 -17.65 1.88
C PHE A 220 2.90 -17.77 3.39
N LEU A 221 1.71 -17.96 3.98
CA LEU A 221 1.51 -18.22 5.39
C LEU A 221 1.35 -19.73 5.60
N THR A 222 2.05 -20.28 6.58
CA THR A 222 1.75 -21.60 7.17
C THR A 222 1.51 -21.40 8.65
N ALA A 223 0.29 -21.68 9.10
CA ALA A 223 -0.11 -21.46 10.49
C ALA A 223 -1.14 -22.49 10.93
N GLU A 224 -1.40 -22.53 12.24
CA GLU A 224 -2.55 -23.19 12.81
C GLU A 224 -3.17 -22.24 13.82
N PHE A 225 -4.48 -22.03 13.76
CA PHE A 225 -5.15 -21.06 14.62
C PHE A 225 -6.50 -21.59 15.11
N SER A 226 -7.01 -20.99 16.18
CA SER A 226 -8.38 -21.19 16.65
C SER A 226 -8.97 -19.87 17.16
N THR A 227 -10.28 -19.74 17.15
CA THR A 227 -11.02 -18.63 17.77
C THR A 227 -12.12 -19.18 18.68
N GLN A 228 -12.97 -18.32 19.24
CA GLN A 228 -14.15 -18.76 20.00
C GLN A 228 -15.10 -19.60 19.16
N THR A 229 -15.29 -19.21 17.89
CA THR A 229 -16.27 -19.82 16.96
C THR A 229 -15.62 -20.72 15.91
N THR A 230 -14.30 -20.70 15.78
CA THR A 230 -13.56 -21.48 14.80
C THR A 230 -12.67 -22.50 15.51
N PRO A 231 -12.89 -23.81 15.31
CA PRO A 231 -12.04 -24.82 15.90
C PRO A 231 -10.61 -24.69 15.37
N ARG A 232 -9.68 -25.40 16.01
CA ARG A 232 -8.28 -25.43 15.60
C ARG A 232 -8.16 -25.84 14.13
N THR A 233 -7.67 -24.92 13.30
CA THR A 233 -7.68 -25.00 11.84
C THR A 233 -6.28 -24.73 11.30
N PRO A 234 -5.68 -25.68 10.56
CA PRO A 234 -4.44 -25.43 9.83
C PRO A 234 -4.70 -24.57 8.59
N ILE A 235 -3.76 -23.70 8.26
CA ILE A 235 -3.78 -22.91 7.02
C ILE A 235 -2.40 -22.95 6.36
N GLY A 236 -2.41 -23.21 5.06
CA GLY A 236 -1.29 -22.99 4.16
C GLY A 236 -1.80 -22.21 2.97
N SER A 237 -1.54 -20.91 2.87
CA SER A 237 -2.07 -20.12 1.76
C SER A 237 -1.19 -18.93 1.42
N SER A 238 -1.27 -18.48 0.17
CA SER A 238 -0.76 -17.16 -0.18
C SER A 238 -1.61 -16.10 0.51
N VAL A 239 -0.96 -15.15 1.20
CA VAL A 239 -1.58 -14.01 1.89
C VAL A 239 -1.35 -12.69 1.15
N ALA A 240 -0.54 -12.73 0.10
CA ALA A 240 -0.32 -11.63 -0.84
C ALA A 240 0.30 -12.18 -2.13
N ASN A 241 -0.10 -11.64 -3.28
CA ASN A 241 0.52 -11.93 -4.58
C ASN A 241 0.67 -10.62 -5.35
N TRP A 242 1.86 -10.35 -5.90
CA TRP A 242 2.15 -9.10 -6.58
C TRP A 242 3.10 -9.28 -7.77
N SER A 243 2.99 -8.38 -8.73
CA SER A 243 3.96 -8.28 -9.83
C SER A 243 5.10 -7.35 -9.44
N LEU A 244 6.19 -7.38 -10.20
CA LEU A 244 7.26 -6.40 -10.07
C LEU A 244 6.66 -4.98 -10.23
N PRO A 245 6.99 -4.03 -9.33
CA PRO A 245 6.53 -2.67 -9.47
C PRO A 245 7.11 -2.03 -10.74
N HIS A 246 6.25 -1.38 -11.50
CA HIS A 246 6.68 -0.55 -12.63
C HIS A 246 6.56 0.91 -12.22
N ALA A 247 7.70 1.61 -12.17
CA ALA A 247 7.68 3.06 -12.07
C ALA A 247 7.00 3.65 -13.30
N THR A 248 6.11 4.62 -13.11
CA THR A 248 5.70 5.46 -14.24
C THR A 248 6.93 6.28 -14.66
N VAL A 249 7.40 6.08 -15.88
CA VAL A 249 8.57 6.78 -16.42
C VAL A 249 8.30 8.28 -16.38
N GLN A 250 9.10 9.02 -15.60
CA GLN A 250 9.10 10.48 -15.59
C GLN A 250 9.75 10.93 -16.91
N ARG A 251 8.98 11.63 -17.77
CA ARG A 251 9.50 12.29 -18.97
C ARG A 251 9.91 13.71 -18.65
#